data_AF-A0A811MI97-F1
#
_entry.id   AF-A0A811MI97-F1
#
_cell.length_a   1.000
_cell.length_b   1.000
_cell.length_c   1.000
_cell.angle_alpha   90.00
_cell.angle_beta   90.00
_cell.angle_gamma   90.00
#
_symmetry.space_group_name_H-M   'P 1'
#
loop_
_entity.id
_entity.type
_entity.pdbx_description
1 polymer ?
#
loop_
_entity_poly.entity_id
_entity_poly.type
_entity_poly.pdbx_seq_one_letter_code
_entity_poly.pdbx_strand_id
1 'polypeptide(L)'
;MQAGTAKVRRFNTWNSHRHVFEEMQRPGTPLYNIKAYLPVIESFGFSSQLRAATSGQAFPQCVFDHWDMMGSDPLEAGSQAAQLVLDIRKRKDLKEQMTPLSEFEDKL
;
A
#
# COMPACT_ATOMS: atom_id res chain seq x y z
N MET A 1 -41.27 0.68 -1.56
CA MET A 1 -39.91 1.17 -1.86
C MET A 1 -39.06 1.02 -0.62
N GLN A 2 -38.22 -0.01 -0.55
CA GLN A 2 -37.31 -0.25 0.58
C GLN A 2 -36.04 0.58 0.39
N ALA A 3 -35.74 1.46 1.34
CA ALA A 3 -34.50 2.21 1.40
C ALA A 3 -33.33 1.24 1.67
N GLY A 4 -32.41 1.14 0.72
CA GLY A 4 -31.23 0.28 0.82
C GLY A 4 -30.23 0.81 1.83
N THR A 5 -30.06 0.08 2.93
CA THR A 5 -29.02 0.27 3.94
C THR A 5 -27.64 0.07 3.31
N ALA A 6 -26.88 1.14 3.07
CA ALA A 6 -25.45 1.04 2.77
C ALA A 6 -24.70 0.76 4.09
N LYS A 7 -24.76 -0.50 4.54
CA LYS A 7 -23.88 -1.01 5.59
C LYS A 7 -22.49 -1.08 4.96
N VAL A 8 -21.60 -0.16 5.27
CA VAL A 8 -20.16 -0.35 5.00
C VAL A 8 -19.72 -1.50 5.90
N ARG A 9 -19.87 -2.74 5.42
CA ARG A 9 -19.33 -3.92 6.08
C ARG A 9 -17.82 -3.72 6.16
N ARG A 10 -17.20 -4.11 7.27
CA ARG A 10 -15.76 -4.38 7.31
C ARG A 10 -15.48 -5.42 6.20
N PHE A 11 -14.98 -4.98 5.06
CA PHE A 11 -14.76 -5.85 3.90
C PHE A 11 -13.38 -6.48 4.02
N ASN A 12 -13.29 -7.81 3.83
CA ASN A 12 -12.04 -8.59 3.81
C ASN A 12 -11.04 -8.20 2.68
N THR A 13 -11.24 -7.06 1.99
CA THR A 13 -10.30 -6.53 0.99
C THR A 13 -9.09 -5.83 1.61
N TRP A 14 -9.01 -5.78 2.94
CA TRP A 14 -7.82 -5.36 3.67
C TRP A 14 -6.89 -6.57 3.82
N ASN A 15 -5.92 -6.70 2.91
CA ASN A 15 -4.77 -7.58 3.13
C ASN A 15 -4.08 -7.17 4.44
N SER A 16 -3.39 -8.12 5.08
CA SER A 16 -2.70 -8.02 6.37
C SER A 16 -1.78 -6.79 6.55
N HIS A 17 -1.40 -6.10 5.48
CA HIS A 17 -0.55 -4.89 5.48
C HIS A 17 -1.33 -3.56 5.58
N ARG A 18 -2.67 -3.60 5.57
CA ARG A 18 -3.49 -2.38 5.62
C ARG A 18 -4.14 -2.24 6.99
N HIS A 19 -3.59 -1.35 7.80
CA HIS A 19 -4.03 -1.13 9.17
C HIS A 19 -5.11 -0.04 9.22
N VAL A 20 -6.34 -0.42 9.58
CA VAL A 20 -7.42 0.52 9.92
C VAL A 20 -7.17 1.02 11.33
N PHE A 21 -7.05 2.33 11.50
CA PHE A 21 -6.81 2.94 12.82
C PHE A 21 -7.93 3.88 13.27
N GLU A 22 -8.88 4.23 12.39
CA GLU A 22 -10.05 5.02 12.75
C GLU A 22 -11.30 4.50 12.02
N GLU A 23 -12.37 4.23 12.77
CA GLU A 23 -13.69 3.87 12.24
C GLU A 23 -14.73 4.72 13.00
N MET A 24 -15.31 5.72 12.34
CA MET A 24 -16.28 6.64 12.94
C MET A 24 -17.56 6.69 12.11
N GLN A 25 -18.70 6.43 12.74
CA GLN A 25 -20.00 6.67 12.12
C GLN A 25 -20.29 8.16 12.05
N ARG A 26 -20.72 8.66 10.89
CA ARG A 26 -21.12 10.06 10.73
C ARG A 26 -22.51 10.27 11.34
N PRO A 27 -22.66 11.10 12.41
CA PRO A 27 -23.94 11.31 13.07
C PRO A 27 -25.04 11.76 12.10
N GLY A 28 -26.24 11.22 12.26
CA GLY A 28 -27.39 11.56 11.42
C GLY A 28 -27.38 10.93 10.01
N THR A 29 -26.39 10.10 9.67
CA THR A 29 -26.35 9.38 8.38
C THR A 29 -25.96 7.91 8.59
N PRO A 30 -26.29 7.00 7.66
CA PRO A 30 -25.81 5.62 7.71
C PRO A 30 -24.34 5.46 7.26
N LEU A 31 -23.60 6.56 7.04
CA LEU A 31 -22.25 6.54 6.51
C LEU A 31 -21.20 6.32 7.60
N TYR A 32 -20.13 5.62 7.22
CA TYR A 32 -18.93 5.41 8.04
C TYR A 32 -17.73 6.08 7.39
N ASN A 33 -16.94 6.78 8.21
CA ASN A 33 -15.62 7.27 7.86
C ASN A 33 -14.59 6.27 8.38
N ILE A 34 -13.81 5.71 7.46
CA ILE A 34 -12.74 4.75 7.77
C ILE A 34 -11.42 5.36 7.35
N LYS A 35 -10.44 5.41 8.25
CA LYS A 35 -9.06 5.77 7.94
C LYS A 35 -8.16 4.57 8.12
N ALA A 36 -7.29 4.37 7.14
CA ALA A 36 -6.35 3.26 7.12
C ALA A 36 -5.06 3.66 6.40
N TYR A 37 -3.96 3.01 6.76
CA TYR A 37 -2.73 3.12 6.01
C TYR A 37 -2.76 2.23 4.77
N LEU A 38 -2.27 2.78 3.66
CA LEU A 38 -2.19 2.14 2.36
C LEU A 38 -0.77 2.31 1.83
N PRO A 39 0.00 1.22 1.63
CA PRO A 39 1.30 1.32 0.98
C PRO A 39 1.17 1.96 -0.40
N VAL A 40 2.00 2.97 -0.69
CA VAL A 40 1.94 3.73 -1.95
C VAL A 40 2.08 2.81 -3.16
N ILE A 41 2.93 1.79 -3.07
CA ILE A 41 3.14 0.79 -4.13
C ILE A 41 1.86 -0.01 -4.47
N GLU A 42 0.94 -0.17 -3.52
CA GLU A 42 -0.34 -0.87 -3.69
C GLU A 42 -1.51 0.08 -3.99
N SER A 43 -1.27 1.39 -4.02
CA SER A 43 -2.33 2.39 -4.20
C SER A 43 -2.79 2.52 -5.65
N PHE A 44 -1.95 2.11 -6.61
CA PHE A 44 -2.27 2.13 -8.03
C PHE A 44 -3.45 1.20 -8.35
N GLY A 45 -4.54 1.76 -8.87
CA GLY A 45 -5.76 1.01 -9.16
C GLY A 45 -6.60 0.66 -7.93
N PHE A 46 -6.18 1.04 -6.71
CA PHE A 46 -6.95 0.76 -5.50
C PHE A 46 -8.34 1.40 -5.55
N SER A 47 -8.45 2.64 -6.01
CA SER A 47 -9.73 3.37 -6.04
C SER A 47 -10.78 2.69 -6.94
N SER A 48 -10.37 2.14 -8.08
CA SER A 48 -11.29 1.42 -8.97
C SER A 48 -11.68 0.06 -8.38
N GLN A 49 -10.72 -0.67 -7.83
CA GLN A 49 -10.97 -1.96 -7.17
C GLN A 49 -11.91 -1.81 -5.96
N LEU A 50 -11.70 -0.80 -5.12
CA LEU A 50 -12.56 -0.53 -3.96
C LEU A 50 -13.98 -0.16 -4.38
N ARG A 51 -14.13 0.69 -5.41
CA ARG A 51 -15.45 1.01 -5.95
C ARG A 51 -16.14 -0.23 -6.51
N ALA A 52 -15.44 -1.05 -7.28
CA ALA A 52 -15.99 -2.30 -7.82
C ALA A 52 -16.44 -3.25 -6.69
N ALA A 53 -15.62 -3.43 -5.66
CA ALA A 53 -15.91 -4.28 -4.50
C ALA A 53 -17.08 -3.77 -3.64
N THR A 54 -17.38 -2.47 -3.69
CA THR A 54 -18.46 -1.83 -2.94
C THR A 54 -19.66 -1.44 -3.80
N SER A 55 -19.72 -1.92 -5.05
CA SER A 55 -20.77 -1.54 -6.01
C SER A 55 -20.92 -0.01 -6.16
N GLY A 56 -19.80 0.72 -6.05
CA GLY A 56 -19.72 2.17 -6.17
C GLY A 56 -20.08 2.96 -4.91
N GLN A 57 -20.36 2.29 -3.79
CA GLN A 57 -20.80 2.96 -2.56
C GLN A 57 -19.65 3.57 -1.75
N ALA A 58 -18.41 3.13 -1.95
CA ALA A 58 -17.24 3.70 -1.29
C ALA A 58 -16.57 4.80 -2.13
N PHE A 59 -16.20 5.88 -1.46
CA PHE A 59 -15.49 7.02 -2.03
C PHE A 59 -14.13 7.16 -1.35
N PRO A 60 -13.06 6.56 -1.91
CA PRO A 60 -11.73 6.66 -1.33
C PRO A 60 -11.14 8.05 -1.55
N GLN A 61 -10.53 8.60 -0.51
CA GLN A 61 -9.63 9.75 -0.58
C GLN A 61 -8.28 9.30 -0.02
N CYS A 62 -7.21 9.49 -0.79
CA CYS A 62 -5.85 9.13 -0.39
C CYS A 62 -5.02 10.41 -0.30
N VAL A 63 -4.31 10.57 0.82
CA VAL A 63 -3.32 11.64 1.03
C VAL A 63 -2.04 11.00 1.53
N PHE A 64 -0.89 11.61 1.23
CA PHE A 64 0.37 11.17 1.80
C PHE A 64 0.37 11.42 3.32
N ASP A 65 0.87 10.45 4.09
CA ASP A 65 0.92 10.50 5.55
C ASP A 65 2.38 10.50 6.05
N HIS A 66 3.11 9.39 5.84
CA HIS A 66 4.50 9.25 6.29
C HIS A 66 5.31 8.27 5.42
N TRP A 67 6.61 8.18 5.73
CA TRP A 67 7.50 7.13 5.26
C TRP A 67 7.60 6.03 6.31
N ASP A 68 7.43 4.78 5.89
CA ASP A 68 7.59 3.61 6.75
C ASP A 68 8.68 2.68 6.20
N MET A 69 9.38 1.99 7.10
CA MET A 69 10.47 1.09 6.74
C MET A 69 9.91 -0.24 6.23
N MET A 70 10.46 -0.74 5.13
CA MET A 70 10.12 -2.08 4.66
C MET A 70 10.80 -3.11 5.55
N GLY A 71 10.04 -4.10 6.03
CA GLY A 71 10.56 -5.15 6.92
C GLY A 71 11.42 -6.23 6.25
N SER A 72 11.73 -6.10 4.95
CA SER A 72 12.51 -7.09 4.19
C SER A 72 13.87 -6.53 3.80
N ASP A 73 14.91 -7.35 3.85
CA ASP A 73 16.28 -6.94 3.54
C ASP A 73 16.49 -6.76 2.02
N PRO A 74 16.91 -5.58 1.53
CA PRO A 74 17.18 -5.35 0.11
C PRO A 74 18.37 -6.15 -0.46
N LEU A 75 19.24 -6.73 0.38
CA LEU A 75 20.38 -7.55 -0.04
C LEU A 75 20.07 -9.04 -0.09
N GLU A 76 18.98 -9.48 0.55
CA GLU A 76 18.54 -10.87 0.54
C GLU A 76 17.86 -11.22 -0.79
N ALA A 77 18.45 -12.13 -1.56
CA ALA A 77 17.92 -12.54 -2.85
C ALA A 77 16.51 -13.15 -2.71
N GLY A 78 15.56 -12.64 -3.49
CA GLY A 78 14.17 -13.08 -3.46
C GLY A 78 13.28 -12.35 -2.45
N SER A 79 13.85 -11.43 -1.65
CA SER A 79 13.04 -10.56 -0.79
C SER A 79 12.25 -9.53 -1.62
N GLN A 80 11.16 -9.01 -1.05
CA GLN A 80 10.35 -7.97 -1.69
C GLN A 80 11.15 -6.69 -1.94
N ALA A 81 11.97 -6.28 -0.95
CA ALA A 81 12.85 -5.12 -1.09
C ALA A 81 13.90 -5.34 -2.20
N ALA A 82 14.50 -6.53 -2.28
CA ALA A 82 15.50 -6.83 -3.30
C ALA A 82 14.90 -6.72 -4.71
N GLN A 83 13.71 -7.31 -4.94
CA GLN A 83 13.03 -7.22 -6.24
C GLN A 83 12.73 -5.75 -6.62
N LEU A 84 12.21 -4.96 -5.68
CA LEU A 84 11.92 -3.55 -5.92
C LEU A 84 13.18 -2.77 -6.32
N VAL A 85 14.29 -3.02 -5.64
CA VAL A 85 15.55 -2.35 -5.93
C VAL A 85 16.11 -2.77 -7.29
N LEU A 86 16.05 -4.05 -7.64
CA LEU A 86 16.46 -4.56 -8.96
C LEU A 86 15.66 -3.90 -10.10
N ASP A 87 14.33 -3.82 -9.96
CA ASP A 87 13.47 -3.19 -10.95
C ASP A 87 13.80 -1.71 -11.15
N ILE A 88 14.10 -1.00 -10.06
CA ILE A 88 14.52 0.42 -10.09
C ILE A 88 15.88 0.56 -10.78
N ARG A 89 16.86 -0.29 -10.43
CA ARG A 89 18.21 -0.27 -11.03
C ARG A 89 18.16 -0.51 -12.53
N LYS A 90 17.39 -1.52 -12.96
CA LYS A 90 17.17 -1.82 -14.38
C LYS A 90 16.54 -0.65 -15.13
N ARG A 91 15.52 -0.01 -14.54
CA ARG A 91 14.89 1.19 -15.12
C ARG A 91 15.84 2.39 -15.20
N LYS A 92 16.86 2.45 -14.34
CA LYS A 92 17.86 3.52 -14.28
C LYS A 92 19.15 3.20 -15.03
N ASP A 93 19.21 2.08 -15.75
CA ASP A 93 20.39 1.61 -16.47
C ASP A 93 21.63 1.43 -15.58
N LEU A 94 21.39 0.92 -14.36
CA LEU A 94 22.44 0.56 -13.40
C LEU A 94 22.69 -0.95 -13.43
N LYS A 95 23.90 -1.37 -13.05
CA LYS A 95 24.26 -2.80 -12.91
C LYS A 95 23.23 -3.52 -12.04
N GLU A 96 22.66 -4.63 -12.51
CA GLU A 96 21.63 -5.36 -11.77
C GLU A 96 22.16 -5.88 -10.42
N GLN A 97 23.38 -6.42 -10.41
CA GLN A 97 24.04 -6.83 -9.19
C GLN A 97 24.38 -5.60 -8.33
N MET A 98 24.06 -5.69 -7.04
CA MET A 98 24.54 -4.72 -6.06
C MET A 98 26.06 -4.75 -6.00
N THR A 99 26.67 -3.57 -6.06
CA THR A 99 28.11 -3.43 -5.88
C THR A 99 28.48 -3.91 -4.48
N PRO A 100 29.33 -4.94 -4.34
CA PRO A 100 29.76 -5.43 -3.04
C PRO A 100 30.59 -4.35 -2.32
N LEU A 101 30.59 -4.39 -0.99
CA LEU A 101 31.31 -3.41 -0.17
C LEU A 101 32.80 -3.33 -0.53
N SER A 102 33.39 -4.46 -0.93
CA SER A 102 34.81 -4.58 -1.30
C SER A 102 35.23 -3.73 -2.51
N GLU A 103 34.31 -3.33 -3.39
CA GLU A 103 34.62 -2.39 -4.48
C GLU A 103 34.81 -0.94 -3.97
N PHE A 104 34.34 -0.64 -2.75
CA PHE A 104 34.48 0.68 -2.12
C PHE A 104 35.62 0.74 -1.09
N GLU A 105 36.22 -0.40 -0.75
CA GLU A 105 37.34 -0.49 0.18
C GLU A 105 38.66 -0.20 -0.54
N ASP A 106 39.42 0.77 -0.05
CA ASP A 106 40.79 0.99 -0.51
C ASP A 106 41.71 -0.03 0.17
N LYS A 107 42.44 -0.80 -0.64
CA LYS A 107 43.34 -1.84 -0.13
C LYS A 107 44.70 -1.19 0.17
N LEU A 108 44.97 -0.99 1.45
CA LEU A 108 46.29 -0.59 1.97
C LEU A 108 47.37 -1.65 1.69
#